data_AF-A0A178AYT4-F1
#
_entry.id   AF-A0A178AYT4-F1
#
_cell.length_a   1.000
_cell.length_b   1.000
_cell.length_c   1.000
_cell.angle_alpha   90.00
_cell.angle_beta   90.00
_cell.angle_gamma   90.00
#
_symmetry.space_group_name_H-M   'P 1'
#
loop_
_entity.id
_entity.type
_entity.pdbx_description
1 polymer ?
#
loop_
_entity_poly.entity_id
_entity_poly.type
_entity_poly.pdbx_seq_one_letter_code
_entity_poly.pdbx_strand_id
1 'polypeptide(L)'
;MKILTFSLALIASSHAADIHGCAWLPDTVAVINFTYIHYPVNATNTDFVKWDAPAVSVSCNATNPSPYQFFFPCIGEEKYGTLKISADNAADRNATIKFNMYAQCAADIYEIWYTGNLQLECQEDGEADVVCGTKGNVTASISAANYLPPIRNPPPPPTHWRRDM
;
A
#
# COMPACT_ATOMS: atom_id res chain seq x y z
N MET A 1 -27.62 38.06 -9.73
CA MET A 1 -27.77 36.93 -8.79
C MET A 1 -27.05 35.73 -9.40
N LYS A 2 -25.86 35.36 -8.90
CA LYS A 2 -25.05 34.23 -9.43
C LYS A 2 -25.26 33.03 -8.51
N ILE A 3 -25.78 31.94 -9.05
CA ILE A 3 -26.00 30.68 -8.33
C ILE A 3 -24.69 29.89 -8.42
N LEU A 4 -24.02 29.68 -7.29
CA LEU A 4 -22.85 28.81 -7.17
C LEU A 4 -23.36 27.39 -6.88
N THR A 5 -23.27 26.52 -7.88
CA THR A 5 -23.51 25.07 -7.73
C THR A 5 -22.28 24.43 -7.09
N PHE A 6 -22.38 24.08 -5.82
CA PHE A 6 -21.41 23.22 -5.14
C PHE A 6 -21.75 21.76 -5.47
N SER A 7 -21.00 21.14 -6.37
CA SER A 7 -21.01 19.68 -6.53
C SER A 7 -20.26 19.05 -5.37
N LEU A 8 -20.99 18.55 -4.36
CA LEU A 8 -20.44 17.62 -3.38
C LEU A 8 -20.11 16.31 -4.10
N ALA A 9 -18.82 16.07 -4.39
CA ALA A 9 -18.35 14.74 -4.73
C ALA A 9 -18.39 13.89 -3.46
N LEU A 10 -19.38 12.98 -3.38
CA LEU A 10 -19.45 11.99 -2.31
C LEU A 10 -18.32 10.98 -2.53
N ILE A 11 -17.20 11.15 -1.84
CA ILE A 11 -16.17 10.11 -1.77
C ILE A 11 -16.75 9.02 -0.88
N ALA A 12 -17.39 8.02 -1.48
CA ALA A 12 -17.74 6.80 -0.78
C ALA A 12 -16.41 6.15 -0.34
N SER A 13 -16.03 6.37 0.92
CA SER A 13 -15.04 5.56 1.59
C SER A 13 -15.69 4.18 1.75
N SER A 14 -15.63 3.36 0.71
CA SER A 14 -15.95 1.95 0.84
C SER A 14 -14.93 1.41 1.83
N HIS A 15 -15.30 1.33 3.10
CA HIS A 15 -14.69 0.34 3.99
C HIS A 15 -14.68 -0.94 3.18
N ALA A 16 -13.51 -1.59 3.08
CA ALA A 16 -13.43 -2.91 2.51
C ALA A 16 -14.52 -3.72 3.21
N ALA A 17 -15.58 -4.05 2.47
CA ALA A 17 -16.73 -4.75 3.00
C ALA A 17 -16.22 -5.98 3.74
N ASP A 18 -16.76 -6.26 4.93
CA ASP A 18 -16.40 -7.40 5.79
C ASP A 18 -15.93 -8.59 4.95
N ILE A 19 -14.61 -8.77 4.86
CA ILE A 19 -14.05 -9.87 4.07
C ILE A 19 -14.37 -11.12 4.86
N HIS A 20 -15.34 -11.87 4.38
CA HIS A 20 -15.85 -13.04 5.11
C HIS A 20 -14.70 -13.99 5.46
N GLY A 21 -14.58 -14.35 6.74
CA GLY A 21 -13.49 -15.21 7.23
C GLY A 21 -12.17 -14.49 7.54
N CYS A 22 -12.11 -13.16 7.48
CA CYS A 22 -10.93 -12.34 7.76
C CYS A 22 -11.14 -11.31 8.88
N ALA A 23 -11.92 -11.64 9.91
CA ALA A 23 -12.12 -10.77 11.08
C ALA A 23 -10.83 -10.41 11.86
N TRP A 24 -9.73 -11.12 11.59
CA TRP A 24 -8.41 -10.85 12.16
C TRP A 24 -7.62 -9.78 11.39
N LEU A 25 -8.06 -9.42 10.18
CA LEU A 25 -7.37 -8.47 9.32
C LEU A 25 -7.68 -7.03 9.80
N PRO A 26 -6.67 -6.20 10.08
CA PRO A 26 -6.91 -4.84 10.57
C PRO A 26 -7.31 -3.89 9.44
N ASP A 27 -8.37 -3.09 9.64
CA ASP A 27 -8.78 -2.06 8.67
C ASP A 27 -7.70 -1.00 8.42
N THR A 28 -6.91 -0.73 9.46
CA THR A 28 -5.84 0.26 9.44
C THR A 28 -4.57 -0.31 10.05
N VAL A 29 -3.42 0.01 9.46
CA VAL A 29 -2.11 -0.39 9.94
C VAL A 29 -1.19 0.81 10.10
N ALA A 30 -0.40 0.81 11.17
CA ALA A 30 0.66 1.78 11.34
C ALA A 30 1.78 1.50 10.34
N VAL A 31 2.27 2.56 9.70
CA VAL A 31 3.47 2.53 8.87
C VAL A 31 4.58 3.20 9.64
N ILE A 32 5.68 2.48 9.83
CA ILE A 32 6.82 2.88 10.65
C ILE A 32 8.11 2.80 9.84
N ASN A 33 9.20 3.36 10.39
CA ASN A 33 10.54 3.35 9.78
C ASN A 33 10.55 3.85 8.33
N PHE A 34 9.67 4.80 8.00
CA PHE A 34 9.64 5.37 6.67
C PHE A 34 10.91 6.19 6.44
N THR A 35 11.58 5.96 5.32
CA THR A 35 12.74 6.73 4.87
C THR A 35 12.68 6.83 3.36
N TYR A 36 12.82 8.04 2.83
CA TYR A 36 13.04 8.28 1.40
C TYR A 36 14.28 9.16 1.24
N ILE A 37 15.25 8.69 0.46
CA ILE A 37 16.45 9.44 0.14
C ILE A 37 16.43 9.68 -1.36
N HIS A 38 16.49 10.94 -1.74
CA HIS A 38 16.63 11.36 -3.13
C HIS A 38 18.02 11.95 -3.33
N TYR A 39 18.74 11.40 -4.30
CA TYR A 39 20.03 11.93 -4.72
C TYR A 39 19.87 12.76 -5.99
N PRO A 40 20.67 13.81 -6.18
CA PRO A 40 20.63 14.58 -7.42
C PRO A 40 20.96 13.69 -8.61
N VAL A 41 20.44 14.03 -9.80
CA VAL A 41 20.56 13.23 -11.05
C VAL A 41 22.01 12.87 -11.42
N ASN A 42 22.99 13.62 -10.91
CA ASN A 42 24.42 13.44 -11.19
C ASN A 42 25.19 12.72 -10.06
N ALA A 43 24.52 12.28 -9.00
CA ALA A 43 25.16 11.52 -7.93
C ALA A 43 25.51 10.10 -8.38
N THR A 44 26.54 9.52 -7.77
CA THR A 44 26.85 8.09 -7.91
C THR A 44 25.86 7.19 -7.15
N ASN A 45 25.11 7.78 -6.23
CA ASN A 45 24.18 7.10 -5.35
C ASN A 45 22.79 7.03 -6.00
N THR A 46 22.06 5.96 -5.74
CA THR A 46 20.70 5.79 -6.24
C THR A 46 19.70 6.14 -5.16
N ASP A 47 18.57 6.72 -5.55
CA ASP A 47 17.42 6.94 -4.67
C ASP A 47 17.10 5.70 -3.83
N PHE A 48 16.57 5.89 -2.64
CA PHE A 48 16.24 4.81 -1.73
C PHE A 48 14.91 5.07 -1.06
N VAL A 49 14.09 4.04 -0.91
CA VAL A 49 12.90 4.10 -0.07
C VAL A 49 12.78 2.86 0.79
N LYS A 50 12.31 3.05 2.02
CA LYS A 50 11.97 1.97 2.95
C LYS A 50 10.77 2.35 3.82
N TRP A 51 9.94 1.38 4.16
CA TRP A 51 8.99 1.46 5.28
C TRP A 51 8.55 0.06 5.73
N ASP A 52 7.97 -0.01 6.92
CA ASP A 52 7.44 -1.24 7.51
C ASP A 52 5.97 -1.06 7.91
N ALA A 53 5.17 -2.11 7.72
CA ALA A 53 3.81 -2.26 8.26
C ALA A 53 3.73 -3.61 9.01
N PRO A 54 4.20 -3.66 10.27
CA PRO A 54 4.43 -4.91 10.99
C PRO A 54 3.15 -5.69 11.31
N ALA A 55 2.01 -4.99 11.47
CA ALA A 55 0.72 -5.62 11.76
C ALA A 55 0.26 -6.59 10.66
N VAL A 56 0.79 -6.46 9.45
CA VAL A 56 0.48 -7.28 8.27
C VAL A 56 1.73 -7.94 7.66
N SER A 57 2.85 -7.93 8.40
CA SER A 57 4.13 -8.49 7.99
C SER A 57 4.58 -8.02 6.61
N VAL A 58 4.42 -6.72 6.32
CA VAL A 58 4.91 -6.09 5.09
C VAL A 58 6.09 -5.20 5.43
N SER A 59 7.19 -5.35 4.72
CA SER A 59 8.36 -4.46 4.80
C SER A 59 8.82 -4.17 3.37
N CYS A 60 8.77 -2.93 2.93
CA CYS A 60 9.13 -2.57 1.57
C CYS A 60 10.47 -1.85 1.57
N ASN A 61 11.36 -2.22 0.66
CA ASN A 61 12.58 -1.47 0.38
C ASN A 61 12.85 -1.47 -1.12
N ALA A 62 13.38 -0.37 -1.63
CA ALA A 62 13.79 -0.28 -3.02
C ALA A 62 14.96 0.69 -3.18
N THR A 63 15.86 0.34 -4.09
CA THR A 63 16.90 1.22 -4.61
C THR A 63 16.50 1.67 -6.02
N ASN A 64 16.86 2.91 -6.34
CA ASN A 64 16.44 3.61 -7.55
C ASN A 64 14.92 3.58 -7.82
N PRO A 65 14.04 3.84 -6.81
CA PRO A 65 12.61 3.93 -7.07
C PRO A 65 12.34 5.10 -8.01
N SER A 66 11.71 4.83 -9.16
CA SER A 66 11.26 5.92 -10.02
C SER A 66 10.16 6.72 -9.30
N PRO A 67 10.29 8.06 -9.16
CA PRO A 67 9.39 8.89 -8.37
C PRO A 67 7.98 9.02 -8.98
N TYR A 68 7.77 8.49 -10.19
CA TYR A 68 6.58 8.72 -11.02
C TYR A 68 5.60 7.54 -11.12
N GLN A 69 5.72 6.50 -10.27
CA GLN A 69 4.88 5.29 -10.15
C GLN A 69 5.58 4.03 -10.64
N PHE A 70 6.12 3.22 -9.71
CA PHE A 70 6.37 1.80 -9.98
C PHE A 70 6.15 0.92 -8.75
N PHE A 71 5.81 -0.33 -9.03
CA PHE A 71 5.79 -1.44 -8.08
C PHE A 71 7.23 -1.83 -7.76
N PHE A 72 7.59 -1.83 -6.49
CA PHE A 72 8.82 -2.45 -6.02
C PHE A 72 8.51 -3.57 -5.03
N PRO A 73 9.36 -4.59 -4.97
CA PRO A 73 9.11 -5.75 -4.13
C PRO A 73 9.12 -5.34 -2.64
N CYS A 74 8.21 -5.94 -1.88
CA CYS A 74 8.27 -5.94 -0.43
C CYS A 74 8.67 -7.34 0.05
N ILE A 75 9.19 -7.43 1.27
CA ILE A 75 9.54 -8.70 1.91
C ILE A 75 8.26 -9.53 2.12
N GLY A 76 8.30 -10.77 1.65
CA GLY A 76 7.18 -11.71 1.57
C GLY A 76 6.87 -12.05 0.12
N GLU A 77 6.61 -13.32 -0.17
CA GLU A 77 6.29 -13.76 -1.53
C GLU A 77 5.13 -12.95 -2.11
N GLU A 78 5.31 -12.48 -3.36
CA GLU A 78 4.31 -11.75 -4.16
C GLU A 78 3.86 -10.38 -3.61
N LYS A 79 4.48 -9.85 -2.55
CA LYS A 79 4.12 -8.54 -2.01
C LYS A 79 4.80 -7.40 -2.77
N TYR A 80 4.04 -6.36 -3.09
CA TYR A 80 4.50 -5.17 -3.78
C TYR A 80 4.09 -3.90 -3.06
N GLY A 81 4.96 -2.91 -3.14
CA GLY A 81 4.79 -1.56 -2.64
C GLY A 81 4.88 -0.57 -3.79
N THR A 82 4.23 0.56 -3.62
CA THR A 82 4.29 1.70 -4.52
C THR A 82 4.42 2.95 -3.67
N LEU A 83 5.22 3.89 -4.17
CA LEU A 83 5.37 5.23 -3.60
C LEU A 83 5.04 6.23 -4.70
N LYS A 84 4.18 7.19 -4.40
CA LYS A 84 3.91 8.35 -5.23
C LYS A 84 4.17 9.60 -4.42
N ILE A 85 5.10 10.44 -4.87
CA ILE A 85 5.38 11.73 -4.25
C ILE A 85 4.70 12.80 -5.10
N SER A 86 3.84 13.61 -4.50
CA SER A 86 3.31 14.81 -5.18
C SER A 86 4.45 15.82 -5.29
N ALA A 87 4.74 16.24 -6.52
CA ALA A 87 5.81 17.20 -6.83
C ALA A 87 5.41 18.66 -6.51
N ASP A 88 4.28 18.87 -5.84
CA ASP A 88 3.55 20.12 -5.99
C ASP A 88 4.13 21.29 -5.19
N ASN A 89 5.03 21.08 -4.20
CA ASN A 89 5.83 22.13 -3.57
C ASN A 89 7.06 21.58 -2.81
N ALA A 90 8.17 22.30 -2.83
CA ALA A 90 9.45 21.86 -2.24
C ALA A 90 9.44 21.74 -0.70
N ALA A 91 8.55 22.45 -0.01
CA ALA A 91 8.55 22.57 1.46
C ALA A 91 7.64 21.56 2.19
N ASP A 92 6.59 21.05 1.54
CA ASP A 92 5.65 20.08 2.11
C ASP A 92 5.33 19.03 1.05
N ARG A 93 6.17 17.98 0.97
CA ARG A 93 5.97 16.91 0.00
C ARG A 93 4.95 15.92 0.58
N ASN A 94 3.72 15.99 0.10
CA ASN A 94 2.76 14.92 0.36
C ASN A 94 3.18 13.70 -0.45
N ALA A 95 3.26 12.55 0.21
CA ALA A 95 3.46 11.28 -0.45
C ALA A 95 2.32 10.33 -0.13
N THR A 96 2.06 9.43 -1.07
CA THR A 96 1.12 8.34 -0.93
C THR A 96 1.89 7.05 -1.08
N ILE A 97 1.80 6.18 -0.08
CA ILE A 97 2.23 4.79 -0.19
C ILE A 97 1.01 3.92 -0.45
N LYS A 98 1.20 2.89 -1.27
CA LYS A 98 0.22 1.83 -1.44
C LYS A 98 0.95 0.50 -1.54
N PHE A 99 0.53 -0.48 -0.75
CA PHE A 99 1.15 -1.81 -0.70
C PHE A 99 0.08 -2.89 -0.57
N ASN A 100 0.40 -4.11 -0.99
CA ASN A 100 -0.51 -5.24 -0.86
C ASN A 100 0.00 -6.29 0.13
N MET A 101 -0.91 -7.19 0.52
CA MET A 101 -0.62 -8.46 1.15
C MET A 101 -1.63 -9.50 0.66
N TYR A 102 -1.29 -10.78 0.81
CA TYR A 102 -2.23 -11.86 0.61
C TYR A 102 -2.73 -12.38 1.96
N ALA A 103 -4.04 -12.58 2.07
CA ALA A 103 -4.69 -13.14 3.24
C ALA A 103 -5.52 -14.35 2.83
N GLN A 104 -5.39 -15.44 3.56
CA GLN A 104 -6.35 -16.54 3.48
C GLN A 104 -7.52 -16.25 4.43
N CYS A 105 -8.71 -16.07 3.86
CA CYS A 105 -9.95 -15.76 4.56
C CYS A 105 -10.90 -16.95 4.40
N ALA A 106 -11.05 -17.76 5.44
CA ALA A 106 -11.72 -19.06 5.35
C ALA A 106 -11.14 -19.96 4.23
N ALA A 107 -11.90 -20.23 3.16
CA ALA A 107 -11.49 -21.10 2.05
C ALA A 107 -10.87 -20.34 0.86
N ASP A 108 -10.87 -19.01 0.92
CA ASP A 108 -10.53 -18.13 -0.19
C ASP A 108 -9.24 -17.36 0.09
N ILE A 109 -8.53 -16.94 -0.97
CA ILE A 109 -7.36 -16.07 -0.88
C ILE A 109 -7.73 -14.71 -1.43
N TYR A 110 -7.35 -13.66 -0.72
CA TYR A 110 -7.56 -12.27 -1.14
C TYR A 110 -6.23 -11.54 -1.25
N GLU A 111 -6.11 -10.70 -2.27
CA GLU A 111 -5.13 -9.63 -2.33
C GLU A 111 -5.72 -8.37 -1.69
N ILE A 112 -5.14 -7.93 -0.58
CA ILE A 112 -5.58 -6.76 0.18
C ILE A 112 -4.62 -5.61 -0.07
N TRP A 113 -5.15 -4.48 -0.53
CA TRP A 113 -4.39 -3.26 -0.78
C TRP A 113 -4.58 -2.26 0.34
N TYR A 114 -3.50 -1.80 0.94
CA TYR A 114 -3.47 -0.69 1.89
C TYR A 114 -2.96 0.58 1.20
N THR A 115 -3.57 1.72 1.50
CA THR A 115 -3.11 3.04 1.05
C THR A 115 -2.97 3.97 2.24
N GLY A 116 -1.84 4.68 2.33
CA GLY A 116 -1.57 5.67 3.37
C GLY A 116 -1.05 6.97 2.74
N ASN A 117 -1.58 8.10 3.20
CA ASN A 117 -1.03 9.42 2.88
C ASN A 117 -0.09 9.83 4.02
N LEU A 118 1.05 10.39 3.66
CA LEU A 118 2.06 10.85 4.60
C LEU A 118 2.56 12.24 4.20
N GLN A 119 2.82 13.05 5.21
CA GLN A 119 3.57 14.28 5.04
C GLN A 119 5.05 13.96 5.20
N LEU A 120 5.87 14.45 4.28
CA LEU A 120 7.32 14.30 4.36
C LEU A 120 7.94 15.56 4.97
N GLU A 121 8.92 15.35 5.84
CA GLU A 121 9.85 16.39 6.30
C GLU A 121 11.20 16.09 5.66
N CYS A 122 11.65 16.96 4.77
CA CYS A 122 12.87 16.77 3.99
C CYS A 122 13.97 17.73 4.48
N GLN A 123 15.14 17.19 4.75
CA GLN A 123 16.33 17.94 5.10
C GLN A 123 17.34 17.85 3.95
N GLU A 124 17.93 18.99 3.58
CA GLU A 124 19.06 19.06 2.66
C GLU A 124 20.34 18.83 3.46
N ASP A 125 21.15 17.83 3.09
CA ASP A 125 22.37 17.46 3.83
C ASP A 125 23.62 18.23 3.36
N GLY A 126 23.45 19.42 2.79
CA GLY A 126 24.56 20.27 2.32
C GLY A 126 25.31 19.80 1.07
N GLU A 127 25.19 18.52 0.69
CA GLU A 127 25.76 17.93 -0.55
C GLU A 127 24.75 17.80 -1.70
N ALA A 128 23.63 18.53 -1.62
CA ALA A 128 22.47 18.45 -2.53
C ALA A 128 21.62 17.17 -2.42
N ASP A 129 21.93 16.32 -1.43
CA ASP A 129 21.10 15.18 -1.07
C ASP A 129 19.88 15.63 -0.28
N VAL A 130 18.72 15.03 -0.60
CA VAL A 130 17.46 15.31 0.08
C VAL A 130 17.02 14.05 0.82
N VAL A 131 17.14 14.08 2.15
CA VAL A 131 16.67 13.00 3.01
C VAL A 131 15.30 13.38 3.56
N CYS A 132 14.28 12.62 3.19
CA CYS A 132 12.91 12.81 3.62
C CYS A 132 12.50 11.74 4.64
N GLY A 133 12.11 12.19 5.83
CA GLY A 133 11.42 11.40 6.85
C GLY A 133 9.92 11.64 6.82
N THR A 134 9.17 10.84 7.58
CA THR A 134 7.74 11.10 7.82
C THR A 134 7.57 12.15 8.91
N LYS A 135 6.68 13.11 8.66
CA LYS A 135 6.21 14.06 9.67
C LYS A 135 5.09 13.41 10.48
N GLY A 136 5.45 12.76 11.57
CA GLY A 136 4.53 12.11 12.50
C GLY A 136 4.12 10.69 12.09
N ASN A 137 3.10 10.16 12.76
CA ASN A 137 2.64 8.79 12.57
C ASN A 137 1.87 8.65 11.26
N VAL A 138 2.22 7.64 10.47
CA VAL A 138 1.50 7.30 9.23
C VAL A 138 0.59 6.11 9.48
N THR A 139 -0.65 6.23 9.04
CA THR A 139 -1.62 5.13 9.06
C THR A 139 -2.06 4.84 7.63
N ALA A 140 -1.94 3.59 7.21
CA ALA A 140 -2.49 3.11 5.95
C ALA A 140 -3.80 2.36 6.22
N SER A 141 -4.80 2.53 5.36
CA SER A 141 -6.10 1.87 5.48
C SER A 141 -6.34 0.96 4.29
N ILE A 142 -7.16 -0.08 4.47
CA ILE A 142 -7.58 -0.92 3.35
C ILE A 142 -8.28 -0.04 2.30
N SER A 143 -7.85 -0.18 1.06
CA SER A 143 -8.29 0.60 -0.09
C SER A 143 -8.90 -0.27 -1.19
N ALA A 144 -8.56 -1.55 -1.24
CA ALA A 144 -9.19 -2.54 -2.11
C ALA A 144 -8.95 -3.96 -1.56
N ALA A 145 -9.83 -4.88 -1.93
CA ALA A 145 -9.67 -6.32 -1.70
C ALA A 145 -10.08 -7.07 -2.96
N ASN A 146 -9.18 -7.85 -3.55
CA ASN A 146 -9.43 -8.62 -4.76
C ASN A 146 -9.44 -10.10 -4.39
N TYR A 147 -10.53 -10.79 -4.70
CA TYR A 147 -10.59 -12.25 -4.58
C TYR A 147 -9.67 -12.91 -5.61
N LEU A 148 -8.88 -13.88 -5.17
CA LEU A 148 -8.02 -14.70 -6.01
C LEU A 148 -8.60 -16.11 -6.07
N PRO A 149 -8.98 -16.59 -7.26
CA PRO A 149 -9.51 -17.94 -7.39
C PRO A 149 -8.45 -18.96 -6.96
N PRO A 150 -8.83 -20.04 -6.26
CA PRO A 150 -7.90 -21.08 -5.87
C PRO A 150 -7.24 -21.69 -7.12
N ILE A 151 -5.92 -21.88 -7.05
CA ILE A 151 -5.11 -22.46 -8.15
C ILE A 151 -5.55 -23.91 -8.47
N ARG A 152 -6.23 -24.58 -7.52
CA ARG A 152 -6.74 -25.94 -7.71
C ARG A 152 -8.26 -25.93 -7.76
N ASN A 153 -8.80 -26.65 -8.75
CA ASN A 153 -10.21 -27.01 -8.75
C ASN A 153 -10.59 -27.66 -7.42
N PRO A 154 -11.80 -27.40 -6.90
CA PRO A 154 -12.27 -28.08 -5.70
C PRO A 154 -12.13 -29.59 -5.88
N PRO A 155 -11.77 -30.33 -4.82
CA PRO A 155 -11.73 -31.78 -4.90
C PRO A 155 -13.08 -32.29 -5.42
N PRO A 156 -13.10 -33.34 -6.27
CA PRO A 156 -14.35 -33.89 -6.77
C PRO A 156 -15.25 -34.28 -5.58
N PRO A 157 -16.58 -34.15 -5.71
CA PRO A 157 -17.51 -34.52 -4.64
C PRO A 157 -17.23 -35.94 -4.16
N PRO A 158 -17.34 -36.23 -2.85
CA PRO A 158 -17.12 -37.57 -2.35
C PRO A 158 -18.06 -38.57 -3.04
N THR A 159 -17.50 -39.67 -3.54
CA THR A 159 -18.23 -40.67 -4.33
C THR A 159 -19.38 -41.36 -3.59
N HIS A 160 -19.47 -41.21 -2.26
CA HIS A 160 -20.51 -41.84 -1.44
C HIS A 160 -21.87 -41.11 -1.47
N TRP A 161 -21.95 -39.87 -1.98
CA TRP A 161 -23.23 -39.16 -2.16
C TRP A 161 -24.05 -39.64 -3.38
N ARG A 162 -23.58 -40.66 -4.09
CA ARG A 162 -24.17 -41.12 -5.36
C ARG A 162 -24.93 -42.44 -5.24
N ARG A 163 -25.39 -42.82 -4.03
CA ARG A 163 -26.07 -44.12 -3.79
C ARG A 163 -27.57 -44.09 -3.55
N ASP A 164 -28.24 -42.94 -3.61
CA ASP A 164 -29.67 -42.85 -3.31
C ASP A 164 -30.51 -42.20 -4.43
N MET A 165 -30.08 -42.30 -5.70
CA MET A 165 -30.93 -41.98 -6.87
C MET A 165 -31.08 -43.18 -7.78
#